data_AF-A0A4U8UZY2-F1
#
_entry.id   AF-A0A4U8UZY2-F1
#
_cell.length_a   1.000
_cell.length_b   1.000
_cell.length_c   1.000
_cell.angle_alpha   90.00
_cell.angle_beta   90.00
_cell.angle_gamma   90.00
#
_symmetry.space_group_name_H-M   'P 1'
#
loop_
_entity.id
_entity.type
_entity.pdbx_description
1 polymer ?
#
loop_
_entity_poly.entity_id
_entity_poly.type
_entity_poly.pdbx_seq_one_letter_code
_entity_poly.pdbx_strand_id
1 'polypeptide(L)'
;MREVRGSNPRASEHFCFSLVLDQRVSMLFMVVKHWAKSRGLNDTRNGTFSTYSLALMVIHYLQCGVQPAILPEVDLIWQKGNHEPCLWSTENTTRVDDLLVDFFDYFANQFNFRKEAINVRAGKRVSREEVITWKPEYRSQWQSICIQDPFTLTNMARCIYKKDTFVFICAELKQSYWELARTRDLHRLLSFTVRSYRRIVKQHIYPGKIVPILQLVPTSYYIPARGPRVTTDLRALPSAPISAEPFPQQCVQYRF
;
A
#
# COMPACT_ATOMS: atom_id res chain seq x y z
N MET A 1 -13.56 26.11 24.08
CA MET A 1 -13.63 24.67 24.41
C MET A 1 -12.89 23.92 23.31
N ARG A 2 -11.86 23.12 23.66
CA ARG A 2 -11.06 22.35 22.70
C ARG A 2 -11.85 21.10 22.29
N GLU A 3 -12.20 21.02 21.02
CA GLU A 3 -12.78 19.82 20.42
C GLU A 3 -11.78 18.67 20.53
N VAL A 4 -12.15 17.66 21.31
CA VAL A 4 -11.44 16.37 21.37
C VAL A 4 -11.69 15.70 20.03
N ARG A 5 -10.59 15.39 19.31
CA ARG A 5 -10.59 14.64 18.04
C ARG A 5 -11.21 13.25 18.25
N GLY A 6 -12.52 13.18 18.16
CA GLY A 6 -13.27 11.95 18.02
C GLY A 6 -12.95 11.31 16.67
N SER A 7 -12.55 10.05 16.69
CA SER A 7 -12.46 9.19 15.52
C SER A 7 -13.75 9.32 14.71
N ASN A 8 -13.67 9.65 13.43
CA ASN A 8 -14.85 9.72 12.55
C ASN A 8 -15.48 8.31 12.48
N PRO A 9 -16.71 8.08 12.99
CA PRO A 9 -17.29 6.74 13.09
C PRO A 9 -17.38 6.03 11.73
N ARG A 10 -17.60 6.80 10.65
CA ARG A 10 -17.65 6.28 9.28
C ARG A 10 -16.31 5.75 8.77
N ALA A 11 -15.19 6.32 9.24
CA ALA A 11 -13.85 5.86 8.89
C ALA A 11 -13.53 4.49 9.51
N SER A 12 -13.90 4.30 10.77
CA SER A 12 -13.83 2.99 11.43
C SER A 12 -14.78 1.98 10.81
N GLU A 13 -16.03 2.37 10.50
CA GLU A 13 -17.01 1.52 9.83
C GLU A 13 -16.52 1.05 8.46
N HIS A 14 -15.95 1.96 7.66
CA HIS A 14 -15.40 1.62 6.35
C HIS A 14 -14.24 0.62 6.44
N PHE A 15 -13.32 0.83 7.39
CA PHE A 15 -12.24 -0.12 7.62
C PHE A 15 -12.78 -1.49 8.06
N CYS A 16 -13.70 -1.51 9.04
CA CYS A 16 -14.35 -2.74 9.48
C CYS A 16 -15.07 -3.46 8.34
N PHE A 17 -15.79 -2.73 7.49
CA PHE A 17 -16.48 -3.29 6.34
C PHE A 17 -15.49 -3.89 5.34
N SER A 18 -14.39 -3.20 5.05
CA SER A 18 -13.32 -3.72 4.17
C SER A 18 -12.73 -5.04 4.69
N LEU A 19 -12.62 -5.21 6.02
CA LEU A 19 -12.17 -6.47 6.63
C LEU A 19 -13.16 -7.62 6.45
N VAL A 20 -14.46 -7.32 6.37
CA VAL A 20 -15.52 -8.32 6.16
C VAL A 20 -15.58 -8.76 4.70
N LEU A 21 -15.22 -7.89 3.76
CA LEU A 21 -15.24 -8.22 2.32
C LEU A 21 -14.17 -9.27 1.93
N ASP A 22 -12.96 -9.17 2.47
CA ASP A 22 -11.87 -10.09 2.12
C ASP A 22 -10.86 -10.25 3.27
N GLN A 23 -10.61 -11.51 3.67
CA GLN A 23 -9.72 -11.85 4.80
C GLN A 23 -8.27 -11.37 4.58
N ARG A 24 -7.82 -11.26 3.32
CA ARG A 24 -6.46 -10.84 2.96
C ARG A 24 -6.17 -9.42 3.41
N VAL A 25 -7.20 -8.57 3.54
CA VAL A 25 -7.10 -7.20 4.07
C VAL A 25 -6.54 -7.22 5.49
N SER A 26 -7.11 -8.07 6.36
CA SER A 26 -6.69 -8.20 7.76
C SER A 26 -5.25 -8.71 7.85
N MET A 27 -4.92 -9.73 7.06
CA MET A 27 -3.59 -10.33 7.05
C MET A 27 -2.51 -9.33 6.65
N LEU A 28 -2.72 -8.62 5.52
CA LEU A 28 -1.79 -7.60 5.05
C LEU A 28 -1.68 -6.44 6.03
N PHE A 29 -2.80 -5.94 6.53
CA PHE A 29 -2.81 -4.83 7.48
C PHE A 29 -2.03 -5.15 8.75
N MET A 30 -2.21 -6.35 9.32
CA MET A 30 -1.52 -6.75 10.53
C MET A 30 0.00 -6.82 10.33
N VAL A 31 0.45 -7.38 9.20
CA VAL A 31 1.88 -7.44 8.86
C VAL A 31 2.46 -6.04 8.63
N VAL A 32 1.80 -5.21 7.81
CA VAL A 32 2.24 -3.84 7.51
C VAL A 32 2.27 -2.98 8.78
N LYS A 33 1.27 -3.13 9.66
CA LYS A 33 1.25 -2.43 10.95
C LYS A 33 2.40 -2.86 11.86
N HIS A 34 2.69 -4.16 11.92
CA HIS A 34 3.81 -4.67 12.72
C HIS A 34 5.14 -4.18 12.16
N TRP A 35 5.35 -4.29 10.84
CA TRP A 35 6.50 -3.76 10.13
C TRP A 35 6.70 -2.27 10.44
N ALA A 36 5.68 -1.45 10.25
CA ALA A 36 5.79 -0.02 10.50
C ALA A 36 6.14 0.26 11.97
N LYS A 37 5.61 -0.52 12.92
CA LYS A 37 5.96 -0.40 14.34
C LYS A 37 7.42 -0.81 14.61
N SER A 38 7.90 -1.92 14.04
CA SER A 38 9.28 -2.38 14.25
C SER A 38 10.31 -1.42 13.66
N ARG A 39 9.95 -0.72 12.57
CA ARG A 39 10.74 0.36 11.93
C ARG A 39 10.52 1.76 12.54
N GLY A 40 9.69 1.89 13.56
CA GLY A 40 9.42 3.19 14.20
C GLY A 40 8.70 4.19 13.29
N LEU A 41 7.96 3.68 12.31
CA LEU A 41 7.18 4.42 11.32
C LEU A 41 5.69 4.53 11.69
N ASN A 42 5.28 4.08 12.88
CA ASN A 42 3.90 4.13 13.36
C ASN A 42 3.77 4.94 14.67
N ASP A 43 4.13 6.22 14.59
CA ASP A 43 4.03 7.21 15.67
C ASP A 43 3.81 8.62 15.09
N THR A 44 2.56 9.07 15.14
CA THR A 44 2.17 10.40 14.62
C THR A 44 2.79 11.56 15.40
N ARG A 45 3.11 11.37 16.69
CA ARG A 45 3.73 12.42 17.52
C ARG A 45 5.15 12.71 17.04
N ASN A 46 5.81 11.71 16.48
CA ASN A 46 7.13 11.82 15.86
C ASN A 46 7.09 12.10 14.35
N GLY A 47 5.90 12.37 13.80
CA GLY A 47 5.70 12.73 12.39
C GLY A 47 5.83 11.57 11.42
N THR A 48 5.49 10.36 11.86
CA THR A 48 5.41 9.15 11.01
C THR A 48 3.96 8.72 10.81
N PHE A 49 3.69 7.56 10.20
CA PHE A 49 2.32 7.15 9.89
C PHE A 49 1.45 7.00 11.14
N SER A 50 0.15 7.26 10.96
CA SER A 50 -0.86 6.76 11.89
C SER A 50 -1.25 5.33 11.51
N THR A 51 -1.80 4.58 12.46
CA THR A 51 -2.37 3.25 12.17
C THR A 51 -3.46 3.33 11.11
N TYR A 52 -4.24 4.42 11.07
CA TYR A 52 -5.26 4.61 10.06
C TYR A 52 -4.67 4.95 8.68
N SER A 53 -3.60 5.74 8.60
CA SER A 53 -2.88 6.00 7.35
C SER A 53 -2.35 4.70 6.72
N LEU A 54 -1.82 3.79 7.56
CA LEU A 54 -1.38 2.46 7.11
C LEU A 54 -2.55 1.61 6.59
N ALA A 55 -3.70 1.64 7.28
CA ALA A 55 -4.90 0.96 6.82
C ALA A 55 -5.35 1.47 5.43
N LEU A 56 -5.37 2.78 5.23
CA LEU A 56 -5.72 3.38 3.93
C LEU A 56 -4.72 3.02 2.83
N MET A 57 -3.42 2.90 3.13
CA MET A 57 -2.43 2.42 2.15
C MET A 57 -2.72 0.99 1.70
N VAL A 58 -3.08 0.10 2.63
CA VAL A 58 -3.43 -1.30 2.33
C VAL A 58 -4.71 -1.36 1.50
N ILE A 59 -5.76 -0.63 1.91
CA ILE A 59 -7.02 -0.58 1.16
C ILE A 59 -6.77 -0.07 -0.27
N HIS A 60 -6.05 1.04 -0.42
CA HIS A 60 -5.71 1.62 -1.71
C HIS A 60 -5.00 0.63 -2.63
N TYR A 61 -4.00 -0.07 -2.10
CA TYR A 61 -3.27 -1.10 -2.84
C TYR A 61 -4.21 -2.22 -3.31
N LEU A 62 -5.14 -2.68 -2.47
CA LEU A 62 -6.10 -3.72 -2.83
C LEU A 62 -7.22 -3.24 -3.78
N GLN A 63 -7.47 -1.93 -3.85
CA GLN A 63 -8.43 -1.31 -4.78
C GLN A 63 -7.87 -1.14 -6.20
N CYS A 64 -6.60 -0.72 -6.34
CA CYS A 64 -6.04 -0.40 -7.67
C CYS A 64 -4.56 -0.72 -7.86
N GLY A 65 -3.88 -1.22 -6.83
CA GLY A 65 -2.51 -1.72 -6.92
C GLY A 65 -2.42 -3.19 -7.33
N VAL A 66 -3.56 -3.89 -7.40
CA VAL A 66 -3.68 -5.29 -7.77
C VAL A 66 -4.73 -5.42 -8.86
N GLN A 67 -4.50 -6.32 -9.82
CA GLN A 67 -5.48 -6.68 -10.84
C GLN A 67 -5.66 -8.20 -10.92
N PRO A 68 -6.91 -8.70 -10.88
CA PRO A 68 -8.17 -7.97 -10.64
C PRO A 68 -8.20 -7.30 -9.25
N ALA A 69 -8.97 -6.22 -9.11
CA ALA A 69 -9.11 -5.51 -7.83
C ALA A 69 -9.73 -6.43 -6.77
N ILE A 70 -9.17 -6.41 -5.56
CA ILE A 70 -9.66 -7.20 -4.42
C ILE A 70 -10.78 -6.45 -3.70
N LEU A 71 -10.65 -5.12 -3.56
CA LEU A 71 -11.66 -4.28 -2.91
C LEU A 71 -12.33 -3.32 -3.90
N PRO A 72 -13.64 -3.01 -3.70
CA PRO A 72 -14.30 -1.97 -4.46
C PRO A 72 -13.86 -0.57 -4.03
N GLU A 73 -14.14 0.44 -4.87
CA GLU A 73 -14.09 1.85 -4.45
C GLU A 73 -15.19 2.17 -3.43
N VAL A 74 -14.92 3.10 -2.50
CA VAL A 74 -15.83 3.40 -1.37
C VAL A 74 -17.16 3.97 -1.84
N ASP A 75 -17.14 4.80 -2.89
CA ASP A 75 -18.35 5.40 -3.42
C ASP A 75 -19.35 4.33 -3.92
N LEU A 76 -18.90 3.21 -4.50
CA LEU A 76 -19.79 2.10 -4.89
C LEU A 76 -20.45 1.42 -3.68
N ILE A 77 -19.74 1.35 -2.56
CA ILE A 77 -20.25 0.76 -1.32
C ILE A 77 -21.36 1.65 -0.74
N TRP A 78 -21.16 2.97 -0.76
CA TRP A 78 -22.03 3.92 -0.05
C TRP A 78 -23.16 4.54 -0.88
N GLN A 79 -23.04 4.56 -2.21
CA GLN A 79 -24.10 5.06 -3.10
C GLN A 79 -25.31 4.11 -3.17
N LYS A 80 -25.12 2.81 -2.94
CA LYS A 80 -26.22 1.85 -2.80
C LYS A 80 -26.78 1.90 -1.38
N GLY A 81 -27.48 2.98 -1.03
CA GLY A 81 -28.09 3.24 0.28
C GLY A 81 -29.13 2.22 0.80
N ASN A 82 -29.04 0.96 0.41
CA ASN A 82 -29.78 -0.15 0.96
C ASN A 82 -28.80 -1.03 1.75
N HIS A 83 -29.22 -1.43 2.95
CA HIS A 83 -28.51 -2.24 3.94
C HIS A 83 -28.08 -3.66 3.48
N GLU A 84 -28.01 -3.89 2.17
CA GLU A 84 -27.47 -5.10 1.56
C GLU A 84 -25.94 -4.92 1.47
N PRO A 85 -25.13 -5.71 2.21
CA PRO A 85 -23.69 -5.70 2.01
C PRO A 85 -23.45 -5.98 0.53
N CYS A 86 -22.85 -5.01 -0.16
CA CYS A 86 -22.57 -5.11 -1.58
C CYS A 86 -21.96 -6.48 -1.85
N LEU A 87 -22.58 -7.29 -2.72
CA LEU A 87 -22.15 -8.64 -3.16
C LEU A 87 -20.85 -8.57 -3.97
N TRP A 88 -19.89 -7.76 -3.51
CA TRP A 88 -18.59 -7.66 -4.11
C TRP A 88 -17.90 -9.01 -3.94
N SER A 89 -17.60 -9.62 -5.08
CA SER A 89 -16.73 -10.78 -5.16
C SER A 89 -15.60 -10.41 -6.10
N THR A 90 -14.40 -10.79 -5.71
CA THR A 90 -13.21 -10.58 -6.53
C THR A 90 -12.83 -11.89 -7.19
N GLU A 91 -12.48 -11.84 -8.47
CA GLU A 91 -11.88 -12.96 -9.20
C GLU A 91 -10.37 -13.10 -8.88
N ASN A 92 -9.83 -12.20 -8.06
CA ASN A 92 -8.43 -12.23 -7.69
C ASN A 92 -8.12 -13.38 -6.73
N THR A 93 -7.26 -14.30 -7.17
CA THR A 93 -6.78 -15.44 -6.38
C THR A 93 -5.33 -15.29 -5.89
N THR A 94 -4.74 -14.10 -5.97
CA THR A 94 -3.36 -13.86 -5.54
C THR A 94 -3.22 -14.18 -4.06
N ARG A 95 -2.17 -14.94 -3.74
CA ARG A 95 -1.86 -15.36 -2.38
C ARG A 95 -1.35 -14.19 -1.54
N VAL A 96 -1.55 -14.25 -0.23
CA VAL A 96 -1.22 -13.16 0.69
C VAL A 96 0.29 -12.87 0.75
N ASP A 97 1.13 -13.89 0.61
CA ASP A 97 2.59 -13.77 0.55
C ASP A 97 3.05 -13.01 -0.70
N ASP A 98 2.45 -13.27 -1.86
CA ASP A 98 2.72 -12.50 -3.08
C ASP A 98 2.19 -11.06 -2.96
N LEU A 99 0.95 -10.89 -2.47
CA LEU A 99 0.38 -9.57 -2.22
C LEU A 99 1.23 -8.72 -1.26
N LEU A 100 1.89 -9.34 -0.29
CA LEU A 100 2.78 -8.63 0.62
C LEU A 100 4.03 -8.11 -0.10
N VAL A 101 4.67 -8.94 -0.93
CA VAL A 101 5.83 -8.53 -1.74
C VAL A 101 5.42 -7.40 -2.69
N ASP A 102 4.30 -7.58 -3.37
CA ASP A 102 3.77 -6.64 -4.35
C ASP A 102 3.28 -5.33 -3.71
N PHE A 103 2.78 -5.37 -2.46
CA PHE A 103 2.46 -4.15 -1.70
C PHE A 103 3.71 -3.27 -1.51
N PHE A 104 4.83 -3.88 -1.11
CA PHE A 104 6.07 -3.14 -0.95
C PHE A 104 6.65 -2.70 -2.31
N ASP A 105 6.56 -3.53 -3.35
CA ASP A 105 6.95 -3.14 -4.71
C ASP A 105 6.15 -1.94 -5.22
N TYR A 106 4.84 -2.01 -5.05
CA TYR A 106 3.89 -0.98 -5.44
C TYR A 106 4.30 0.37 -4.85
N PHE A 107 4.51 0.44 -3.53
CA PHE A 107 4.88 1.71 -2.89
C PHE A 107 6.37 2.08 -3.05
N ALA A 108 7.27 1.13 -3.27
CA ALA A 108 8.69 1.42 -3.43
C ALA A 108 9.08 1.86 -4.84
N ASN A 109 8.46 1.26 -5.86
CA ASN A 109 8.91 1.34 -7.24
C ASN A 109 7.84 1.83 -8.22
N GLN A 110 6.54 1.66 -7.91
CA GLN A 110 5.47 2.01 -8.85
C GLN A 110 4.71 3.30 -8.50
N PHE A 111 4.52 3.58 -7.21
CA PHE A 111 3.79 4.75 -6.73
C PHE A 111 4.72 5.95 -6.58
N ASN A 112 4.47 7.00 -7.36
CA ASN A 112 5.25 8.21 -7.32
C ASN A 112 4.71 9.15 -6.24
N PHE A 113 5.20 9.00 -5.02
CA PHE A 113 4.79 9.85 -3.90
C PHE A 113 4.90 11.35 -4.18
N ARG A 114 5.74 11.84 -5.11
CA ARG A 114 5.86 13.27 -5.41
C ARG A 114 4.75 13.81 -6.31
N LYS A 115 4.21 12.97 -7.19
CA LYS A 115 3.24 13.35 -8.23
C LYS A 115 1.85 12.77 -8.00
N GLU A 116 1.74 11.72 -7.21
CA GLU A 116 0.51 10.99 -6.99
C GLU A 116 0.02 11.14 -5.55
N ALA A 117 -1.30 10.99 -5.40
CA ALA A 117 -2.00 10.90 -4.14
C ALA A 117 -2.90 9.66 -4.13
N ILE A 118 -3.03 9.07 -2.95
CA ILE A 118 -3.96 7.97 -2.67
C ILE A 118 -5.36 8.55 -2.53
N ASN A 119 -6.27 8.17 -3.41
CA ASN A 119 -7.70 8.45 -3.30
C ASN A 119 -8.45 7.13 -3.08
N VAL A 120 -8.62 6.77 -1.81
CA VAL A 120 -9.34 5.55 -1.40
C VAL A 120 -10.81 5.63 -1.82
N ARG A 121 -11.40 6.84 -1.79
CA ARG A 121 -12.82 7.05 -2.08
C ARG A 121 -13.19 6.56 -3.49
N ALA A 122 -12.39 6.98 -4.48
CA ALA A 122 -12.53 6.57 -5.87
C ALA A 122 -11.69 5.33 -6.23
N GLY A 123 -11.03 4.70 -5.23
CA GLY A 123 -10.16 3.55 -5.44
C GLY A 123 -9.07 3.76 -6.50
N LYS A 124 -8.46 4.95 -6.58
CA LYS A 124 -7.57 5.33 -7.69
C LYS A 124 -6.35 6.10 -7.22
N ARG A 125 -5.29 6.04 -8.04
CA ARG A 125 -4.19 7.01 -8.01
C ARG A 125 -4.68 8.28 -8.71
N VAL A 126 -4.51 9.42 -8.05
CA VAL A 126 -4.86 10.73 -8.62
C VAL A 126 -3.64 11.63 -8.61
N SER A 127 -3.61 12.62 -9.50
CA SER A 127 -2.50 13.57 -9.49
C SER A 127 -2.53 14.41 -8.22
N ARG A 128 -1.36 14.73 -7.68
CA ARG A 128 -1.24 15.59 -6.51
C ARG A 128 -1.80 16.97 -6.79
N GLU A 129 -1.58 17.47 -8.00
CA GLU A 129 -2.05 18.77 -8.47
C GLU A 129 -3.58 18.84 -8.38
N GLU A 130 -4.27 17.82 -8.86
CA GLU A 130 -5.74 17.70 -8.77
C GLU A 130 -6.24 17.68 -7.33
N VAL A 131 -5.62 16.91 -6.43
CA VAL A 131 -6.07 16.87 -5.02
C VAL A 131 -5.89 18.22 -4.32
N ILE A 132 -4.84 18.97 -4.69
CA ILE A 132 -4.61 20.31 -4.14
C ILE A 132 -5.67 21.31 -4.61
N THR A 133 -6.22 21.16 -5.83
CA THR A 133 -7.29 22.06 -6.31
C THR A 133 -8.61 21.83 -5.60
N TRP A 134 -8.86 20.62 -5.09
CA TRP A 134 -10.11 20.31 -4.37
C TRP A 134 -10.26 21.06 -3.04
N LYS A 135 -9.15 21.26 -2.32
CA LYS A 135 -9.12 22.03 -1.05
C LYS A 135 -7.84 22.86 -0.94
N PRO A 136 -7.74 24.00 -1.64
CA PRO A 136 -6.54 24.83 -1.68
C PRO A 136 -6.11 25.35 -0.30
N GLU A 137 -7.04 25.50 0.63
CA GLU A 137 -6.79 25.91 2.02
C GLU A 137 -5.90 24.92 2.80
N TYR A 138 -5.80 23.66 2.35
CA TYR A 138 -4.97 22.63 2.96
C TYR A 138 -3.70 22.31 2.16
N ARG A 139 -3.28 23.16 1.21
CA ARG A 139 -2.11 22.94 0.35
C ARG A 139 -0.84 22.54 1.11
N SER A 140 -0.62 23.11 2.30
CA SER A 140 0.55 22.80 3.15
C SER A 140 0.59 21.35 3.64
N GLN A 141 -0.54 20.65 3.68
CA GLN A 141 -0.63 19.25 4.12
C GLN A 141 -0.17 18.27 3.05
N TRP A 142 -0.09 18.67 1.77
CA TRP A 142 0.14 17.77 0.63
C TRP A 142 1.62 17.75 0.17
N GLN A 143 2.56 18.08 1.05
CA GLN A 143 3.97 18.24 0.67
C GLN A 143 4.74 16.91 0.55
N SER A 144 4.42 15.91 1.38
CA SER A 144 5.18 14.64 1.46
C SER A 144 4.41 13.43 0.97
N ILE A 145 3.65 12.76 1.85
CA ILE A 145 2.81 11.61 1.49
C ILE A 145 1.36 12.11 1.48
N CYS A 146 0.64 11.78 0.40
CA CYS A 146 -0.71 12.28 0.16
C CYS A 146 -1.70 11.11 0.24
N ILE A 147 -2.44 11.02 1.35
CA ILE A 147 -3.45 9.99 1.59
C ILE A 147 -4.76 10.69 1.89
N GLN A 148 -5.66 10.72 0.93
CA GLN A 148 -6.96 11.33 1.12
C GLN A 148 -7.84 10.44 2.00
N ASP A 149 -8.42 11.04 3.03
CA ASP A 149 -9.49 10.42 3.80
C ASP A 149 -10.77 10.33 2.96
N PRO A 150 -11.44 9.15 2.90
CA PRO A 150 -12.60 8.97 2.05
C PRO A 150 -13.83 9.83 2.43
N PHE A 151 -13.88 10.37 3.65
CA PHE A 151 -15.05 11.11 4.15
C PHE A 151 -14.79 12.60 4.33
N THR A 152 -13.66 12.95 4.96
CA THR A 152 -13.29 14.34 5.27
C THR A 152 -12.55 15.02 4.12
N LEU A 153 -12.02 14.24 3.18
CA LEU A 153 -11.20 14.68 2.04
C LEU A 153 -9.92 15.42 2.46
N THR A 154 -9.48 15.22 3.70
CA THR A 154 -8.22 15.79 4.23
C THR A 154 -7.06 14.80 4.08
N ASN A 155 -5.82 15.28 4.17
CA ASN A 155 -4.67 14.38 4.14
C ASN A 155 -4.48 13.67 5.49
N MET A 156 -4.54 12.34 5.50
CA MET A 156 -4.29 11.50 6.68
C MET A 156 -2.81 11.28 6.97
N ALA A 157 -1.92 11.64 6.04
CA ALA A 157 -0.48 11.64 6.24
C ALA A 157 0.09 13.04 6.55
N ARG A 158 -0.76 14.02 6.90
CA ARG A 158 -0.36 15.42 7.17
C ARG A 158 0.69 15.59 8.28
N CYS A 159 0.83 14.62 9.18
CA CYS A 159 1.85 14.64 10.23
C CYS A 159 3.27 14.34 9.70
N ILE A 160 3.40 13.83 8.48
CA ILE A 160 4.67 13.53 7.81
C ILE A 160 5.12 14.77 7.03
N TYR A 161 5.52 15.82 7.75
CA TYR A 161 5.93 17.10 7.14
C TYR A 161 7.46 17.25 7.04
N LYS A 162 8.23 16.43 7.79
CA LYS A 162 9.69 16.48 7.77
C LYS A 162 10.25 15.73 6.56
N LYS A 163 11.12 16.39 5.79
CA LYS A 163 11.79 15.80 4.62
C LYS A 163 12.56 14.53 4.99
N ASP A 164 13.28 14.53 6.12
CA ASP A 164 14.07 13.38 6.55
C ASP A 164 13.19 12.17 6.85
N THR A 165 12.04 12.39 7.50
CA THR A 165 11.07 11.31 7.76
C THR A 165 10.48 10.76 6.47
N PHE A 166 10.17 11.61 5.50
CA PHE A 166 9.70 11.19 4.18
C PHE A 166 10.75 10.32 3.46
N VAL A 167 12.01 10.79 3.41
CA VAL A 167 13.11 10.02 2.80
C VAL A 167 13.31 8.68 3.51
N PHE A 168 13.24 8.67 4.83
CA PHE A 168 13.35 7.45 5.63
C PHE A 168 12.24 6.45 5.31
N ILE A 169 10.99 6.91 5.21
CA ILE A 169 9.86 6.05 4.82
C ILE A 169 10.09 5.41 3.44
N CYS A 170 10.49 6.21 2.44
CA CYS A 170 10.76 5.69 1.10
C CYS A 170 11.91 4.66 1.11
N ALA A 171 12.95 4.91 1.90
CA ALA A 171 14.07 3.98 2.05
C ALA A 171 13.62 2.65 2.69
N GLU A 172 12.82 2.69 3.76
CA GLU A 172 12.31 1.49 4.43
C GLU A 172 11.35 0.69 3.54
N LEU A 173 10.47 1.35 2.79
CA LEU A 173 9.62 0.68 1.80
C LEU A 173 10.45 -0.08 0.76
N LYS A 174 11.48 0.59 0.22
CA LYS A 174 12.37 -0.01 -0.78
C LYS A 174 13.19 -1.16 -0.20
N GLN A 175 13.80 -0.98 0.96
CA GLN A 175 14.54 -2.04 1.63
C GLN A 175 13.66 -3.27 1.93
N SER A 176 12.42 -3.03 2.37
CA SER A 176 11.47 -4.11 2.70
C SER A 176 11.05 -4.89 1.47
N TYR A 177 10.83 -4.20 0.34
CA TYR A 177 10.64 -4.84 -0.96
C TYR A 177 11.83 -5.74 -1.32
N TRP A 178 13.07 -5.23 -1.27
CA TRP A 178 14.26 -6.00 -1.61
C TRP A 178 14.44 -7.23 -0.71
N GLU A 179 14.19 -7.09 0.59
CA GLU A 179 14.29 -8.21 1.54
C GLU A 179 13.29 -9.32 1.19
N LEU A 180 12.02 -8.96 0.97
CA LEU A 180 10.97 -9.92 0.64
C LEU A 180 11.15 -10.54 -0.74
N ALA A 181 11.51 -9.74 -1.76
CA ALA A 181 11.76 -10.23 -3.11
C ALA A 181 12.87 -11.29 -3.15
N ARG A 182 13.88 -11.14 -2.27
CA ARG A 182 15.02 -12.07 -2.19
C ARG A 182 14.72 -13.30 -1.33
N THR A 183 14.04 -13.13 -0.20
CA THR A 183 13.99 -14.18 0.84
C THR A 183 12.63 -14.83 1.00
N ARG A 184 11.55 -14.13 0.66
CA ARG A 184 10.18 -14.49 1.03
C ARG A 184 10.03 -14.76 2.55
N ASP A 185 10.89 -14.17 3.39
CA ASP A 185 10.94 -14.42 4.83
C ASP A 185 10.29 -13.29 5.63
N LEU A 186 9.12 -13.60 6.21
CA LEU A 186 8.37 -12.67 7.06
C LEU A 186 9.09 -12.35 8.36
N HIS A 187 9.78 -13.31 8.98
CA HIS A 187 10.53 -13.03 10.21
C HIS A 187 11.61 -12.00 9.95
N ARG A 188 12.34 -12.15 8.83
CA ARG A 188 13.39 -11.21 8.42
C ARG A 188 12.85 -9.82 8.10
N LEU A 189 11.64 -9.71 7.53
CA LEU A 189 10.96 -8.42 7.36
C LEU A 189 10.70 -7.73 8.70
N LEU A 190 10.19 -8.49 9.69
CA LEU A 190 9.68 -7.96 10.96
C LEU A 190 10.77 -7.78 12.03
N SER A 191 11.86 -8.55 11.99
CA SER A 191 12.89 -8.61 13.03
C SER A 191 13.78 -7.37 13.14
N PHE A 192 13.78 -6.49 12.15
CA PHE A 192 14.56 -5.25 12.20
C PHE A 192 13.90 -4.22 13.11
N THR A 193 14.54 -3.96 14.25
CA THR A 193 14.13 -2.89 15.16
C THR A 193 14.95 -1.61 14.88
N VAL A 194 14.31 -0.43 15.02
CA VAL A 194 14.92 0.93 14.93
C VAL A 194 16.27 1.09 15.62
N ARG A 195 16.55 0.30 16.66
CA ARG A 195 17.84 0.33 17.39
C ARG A 195 19.04 0.05 16.48
N SER A 196 18.89 -0.80 15.47
CA SER A 196 19.96 -1.11 14.51
C SER A 196 20.19 0.05 13.52
N TYR A 197 19.11 0.72 13.07
CA TYR A 197 19.18 1.88 12.17
C TYR A 197 19.80 3.11 12.84
N ARG A 198 19.42 3.48 14.08
CA ARG A 198 20.08 4.59 14.80
C ARG A 198 21.58 4.36 15.01
N ARG A 199 22.03 3.11 15.15
CA ARG A 199 23.46 2.77 15.24
C ARG A 199 24.16 2.95 13.89
N ILE A 200 23.59 2.39 12.82
CA ILE A 200 24.14 2.45 11.45
C ILE A 200 24.15 3.90 10.92
N VAL A 201 23.07 4.66 11.15
CA VAL A 201 22.95 6.05 10.70
C VAL A 201 23.79 7.00 11.56
N LYS A 202 23.88 6.81 12.89
CA LYS A 202 24.80 7.65 13.70
C LYS A 202 26.27 7.33 13.44
N GLN A 203 26.63 6.08 13.15
CA GLN A 203 28.03 5.71 12.85
C GLN A 203 28.45 5.96 11.40
N HIS A 204 27.52 5.97 10.43
CA HIS A 204 27.86 6.11 9.01
C HIS A 204 27.27 7.34 8.30
N ILE A 205 26.27 8.03 8.89
CA ILE A 205 25.59 9.18 8.25
C ILE A 205 25.89 10.51 8.97
N TYR A 206 26.35 10.49 10.23
CA TYR A 206 26.76 11.73 10.93
C TYR A 206 28.05 11.60 11.77
N PRO A 207 29.22 11.52 11.11
CA PRO A 207 30.43 12.16 11.62
C PRO A 207 30.81 13.31 10.67
N GLY A 208 30.13 14.46 10.82
CA GLY A 208 30.72 15.76 10.53
C GLY A 208 31.15 16.14 9.10
N LYS A 209 30.74 15.47 8.01
CA LYS A 209 30.97 15.99 6.64
C LYS A 209 29.78 15.72 5.71
N ILE A 210 29.28 16.78 5.07
CA ILE A 210 28.22 16.73 4.05
C ILE A 210 28.81 16.11 2.78
N VAL A 211 28.27 14.98 2.33
CA VAL A 211 28.55 14.39 1.01
C VAL A 211 27.23 14.29 0.24
N PRO A 212 27.14 14.76 -1.02
CA PRO A 212 25.89 14.77 -1.77
C PRO A 212 25.36 13.35 -2.02
N ILE A 213 24.06 13.17 -1.78
CA ILE A 213 23.27 11.91 -1.73
C ILE A 213 23.27 11.10 -3.06
N LEU A 214 23.96 11.54 -4.09
CA LEU A 214 23.97 10.91 -5.42
C LEU A 214 25.01 9.79 -5.60
N GLN A 215 25.74 9.37 -4.55
CA GLN A 215 26.76 8.30 -4.66
C GLN A 215 26.53 7.05 -3.81
N LEU A 216 25.36 6.88 -3.17
CA LEU A 216 25.08 5.70 -2.32
C LEU A 216 24.12 4.67 -2.94
N VAL A 217 23.96 4.67 -4.26
CA VAL A 217 23.42 3.51 -4.98
C VAL A 217 24.61 2.79 -5.59
N PRO A 218 24.90 1.52 -5.23
CA PRO A 218 25.93 0.76 -5.91
C PRO A 218 25.62 0.74 -7.41
N THR A 219 26.56 1.21 -8.22
CA THR A 219 26.47 1.27 -9.69
C THR A 219 26.29 -0.11 -10.35
N SER A 220 26.32 -1.20 -9.57
CA SER A 220 26.04 -2.57 -10.01
C SER A 220 24.56 -2.88 -10.25
N TYR A 221 23.63 -1.95 -10.01
CA TYR A 221 22.18 -2.16 -10.21
C TYR A 221 21.57 -1.38 -11.40
N TYR A 222 22.38 -0.78 -12.27
CA TYR A 222 21.91 -0.35 -13.58
C TYR A 222 21.75 -1.58 -14.49
N ILE A 223 20.56 -2.18 -14.51
CA ILE A 223 20.15 -3.12 -15.56
C ILE A 223 19.63 -2.28 -16.75
N PRO A 224 20.17 -2.43 -17.97
CA PRO A 224 19.71 -1.68 -19.12
C PRO A 224 18.28 -2.08 -19.49
N ALA A 225 17.52 -1.10 -19.98
CA ALA A 225 16.13 -1.26 -20.43
C ALA A 225 16.02 -2.45 -21.40
N ARG A 226 15.07 -3.35 -21.15
CA ARG A 226 14.72 -4.42 -22.09
C ARG A 226 14.27 -3.79 -23.42
N GLY A 227 15.02 -4.07 -24.48
CA GLY A 227 14.66 -3.77 -25.86
C GLY A 227 13.42 -4.55 -26.33
N PRO A 228 12.90 -4.23 -27.53
CA PRO A 228 11.61 -4.71 -28.01
C PRO A 228 11.59 -6.23 -28.24
N ARG A 229 10.47 -6.86 -27.88
CA ARG A 229 10.22 -8.30 -28.10
C ARG A 229 10.20 -8.61 -29.60
N VAL A 230 11.06 -9.55 -29.99
CA VAL A 230 11.00 -10.23 -31.29
C VAL A 230 9.76 -11.10 -31.34
N THR A 231 8.93 -10.88 -32.36
CA THR A 231 7.83 -11.74 -32.78
C THR A 231 8.39 -13.09 -33.23
N THR A 232 7.99 -14.18 -32.58
CA THR A 232 8.18 -15.53 -33.14
C THR A 232 6.81 -16.14 -33.39
N ASP A 233 6.65 -16.55 -34.65
CA ASP A 233 5.46 -17.04 -35.32
C ASP A 233 4.87 -18.29 -34.63
N LEU A 234 3.60 -18.22 -34.22
CA LEU A 234 2.83 -19.32 -33.61
C LEU A 234 1.99 -20.04 -34.67
N ARG A 235 2.62 -20.50 -35.74
CA ARG A 235 2.03 -21.48 -36.68
C ARG A 235 2.89 -22.73 -36.77
N ALA A 236 2.82 -23.57 -35.74
CA ALA A 236 2.99 -25.01 -35.91
C ALA A 236 2.59 -25.74 -34.62
N LEU A 237 1.78 -26.79 -34.81
CA LEU A 237 1.53 -27.95 -33.95
C LEU A 237 0.26 -27.96 -33.07
N PRO A 238 -0.35 -29.15 -32.92
CA PRO A 238 -1.72 -29.37 -33.35
C PRO A 238 -2.72 -29.57 -32.21
N SER A 239 -3.99 -29.37 -32.55
CA SER A 239 -5.19 -29.60 -31.75
C SER A 239 -5.34 -31.04 -31.29
N ALA A 240 -5.48 -31.25 -29.97
CA ALA A 240 -5.99 -32.48 -29.37
C ALA A 240 -7.33 -32.22 -28.65
N PRO A 241 -8.25 -33.19 -28.61
CA PRO A 241 -9.66 -32.94 -28.29
C PRO A 241 -9.95 -32.82 -26.80
N ILE A 242 -10.94 -31.98 -26.51
CA ILE A 242 -11.55 -31.72 -25.21
C ILE A 242 -12.48 -32.90 -24.87
N SER A 243 -12.14 -33.68 -23.83
CA SER A 243 -13.10 -34.58 -23.17
C SER A 243 -13.67 -33.87 -21.94
N ALA A 244 -14.97 -33.63 -21.98
CA ALA A 244 -15.78 -33.11 -20.89
C ALA A 244 -16.06 -34.21 -19.85
N GLU A 245 -15.88 -33.92 -18.57
CA GLU A 245 -16.51 -34.62 -17.45
C GLU A 245 -16.79 -33.61 -16.31
N PRO A 246 -17.86 -33.79 -15.51
CA PRO A 246 -18.62 -32.72 -14.87
C PRO A 246 -18.21 -32.37 -13.42
N PHE A 247 -18.66 -31.18 -12.99
CA PHE A 247 -18.61 -30.67 -11.62
C PHE A 247 -19.32 -31.59 -10.61
N PRO A 248 -18.74 -31.83 -9.42
CA PRO A 248 -19.51 -32.19 -8.23
C PRO A 248 -19.85 -30.93 -7.43
N GLN A 249 -21.16 -30.67 -7.36
CA GLN A 249 -21.81 -29.87 -6.33
C GLN A 249 -21.61 -30.55 -4.97
N GLN A 250 -21.27 -29.79 -3.92
CA GLN A 250 -21.84 -30.02 -2.60
C GLN A 250 -21.68 -28.79 -1.69
N CYS A 251 -22.84 -28.23 -1.35
CA CYS A 251 -23.07 -27.29 -0.26
C CYS A 251 -22.74 -27.95 1.08
N VAL A 252 -22.08 -27.22 1.99
CA VAL A 252 -22.21 -27.46 3.43
C VAL A 252 -22.46 -26.14 4.12
N GLN A 253 -23.56 -26.14 4.89
CA GLN A 253 -24.15 -25.04 5.61
C GLN A 253 -23.36 -24.69 6.87
N TYR A 254 -23.33 -23.41 7.24
CA TYR A 254 -23.10 -23.00 8.62
C TYR A 254 -24.37 -22.36 9.17
N ARG A 255 -24.94 -23.00 10.20
CA ARG A 255 -26.03 -22.49 11.06
C ARG A 255 -25.41 -21.84 12.30
N PHE A 256 -25.84 -20.61 12.54
CA PHE A 256 -25.81 -19.75 13.74
C PHE A 256 -24.50 -19.63 14.51
#